data_AF-A0A1G7N411-F1
#
_entry.id   AF-A0A1G7N411-F1
#
_cell.length_a   1.000
_cell.length_b   1.000
_cell.length_c   1.000
_cell.angle_alpha   90.00
_cell.angle_beta   90.00
_cell.angle_gamma   90.00
#
_symmetry.space_group_name_H-M   'P 1'
#
loop_
_entity.id
_entity.type
_entity.pdbx_description
1 polymer ?
#
loop_
_entity_poly.entity_id
_entity_poly.type
_entity_poly.pdbx_seq_one_letter_code
_entity_poly.pdbx_strand_id
1 'polypeptide(L)' 'MEAPFDVTSWDGITGAIYAGYGSVEGLWIAVCLALIVVAIVFGWRHEEHAYKATRKR' A
#
# COMPACT_ATOMS: atom_id res chain seq x y z
N MET A 1 22.19 23.41 -0.68
CA MET A 1 21.46 23.30 -1.95
C MET A 1 20.22 24.14 -1.81
N GLU A 2 20.01 25.11 -2.70
CA GLU A 2 18.73 25.79 -2.79
C GLU A 2 17.68 24.78 -3.28
N ALA A 3 16.46 24.86 -2.76
CA ALA A 3 15.41 23.93 -3.13
C ALA A 3 15.14 24.03 -4.65
N PRO A 4 14.87 22.93 -5.36
CA PRO A 4 14.61 22.93 -6.80
C PRO A 4 13.25 23.56 -7.19
N PHE A 5 12.58 24.21 -6.23
CA PHE A 5 11.31 24.90 -6.37
C PHE A 5 11.33 26.15 -5.51
N ASP A 6 10.54 27.16 -5.90
CA ASP A 6 10.44 28.41 -5.19
C ASP A 6 9.77 28.20 -3.82
N VAL A 7 10.56 28.22 -2.75
CA VAL A 7 10.11 28.10 -1.36
C VAL A 7 9.60 29.42 -0.77
N THR A 8 9.64 30.51 -1.55
CA THR A 8 9.18 31.83 -1.07
C THR A 8 7.70 32.07 -1.33
N SER A 9 7.04 31.18 -2.07
CA SER A 9 5.61 31.23 -2.34
C SER A 9 4.89 29.96 -1.89
N TRP A 10 3.66 30.11 -1.41
CA TRP A 10 2.81 28.96 -1.08
C TRP A 10 2.58 28.08 -2.31
N ASP A 11 2.41 28.67 -3.48
CA ASP A 11 2.18 27.95 -4.75
C ASP A 11 3.34 26.97 -5.06
N GLY A 12 4.60 27.40 -4.90
CA GLY A 12 5.76 26.51 -5.10
C GLY A 12 5.86 25.38 -4.08
N ILE A 13 5.49 25.61 -2.82
CA ILE A 13 5.44 24.58 -1.77
C ILE A 13 4.32 23.58 -2.04
N THR A 14 3.10 24.06 -2.31
CA THR A 14 1.98 23.16 -2.64
C THR A 14 2.26 22.40 -3.93
N GLY A 15 2.81 23.05 -4.96
CA GLY A 15 3.19 22.40 -6.21
C GLY A 15 4.22 21.29 -6.02
N ALA A 16 5.22 21.46 -5.15
CA ALA A 16 6.20 20.42 -4.85
C ALA A 16 5.62 19.26 -4.04
N ILE A 17 4.79 19.55 -3.03
CA ILE A 17 4.07 18.53 -2.24
C ILE A 17 3.11 17.77 -3.15
N TYR A 18 2.34 18.47 -3.99
CA TYR A 18 1.39 17.88 -4.91
C TYR A 18 2.04 17.22 -6.14
N ALA A 19 3.23 17.62 -6.57
CA ALA A 19 3.98 16.89 -7.60
C ALA A 19 4.46 15.53 -7.06
N GLY A 20 4.73 15.44 -5.76
CA GLY A 20 4.94 14.17 -5.07
C GLY A 20 3.64 13.39 -4.87
N TYR A 21 2.54 14.08 -4.60
CA TYR A 21 1.18 13.55 -4.44
C TYR A 21 0.63 13.04 -5.78
N GLY A 22 0.53 11.73 -5.94
CA GLY A 22 0.07 11.07 -7.18
C GLY A 22 1.15 10.26 -7.88
N SER A 23 2.43 10.51 -7.61
CA SER A 23 3.54 9.76 -8.23
C SER A 23 3.64 8.31 -7.76
N VAL A 24 3.27 8.06 -6.50
CA VAL A 24 3.36 6.73 -5.85
C VAL A 24 2.08 6.29 -5.15
N GLU A 25 1.02 7.11 -5.18
CA GLU A 25 -0.25 6.79 -4.52
C GLU A 25 -0.87 5.50 -5.09
N GLY A 26 -0.91 5.37 -6.42
CA GLY A 26 -1.41 4.15 -7.08
C GLY A 26 -0.59 2.91 -6.74
N LEU A 27 0.73 3.05 -6.63
CA LEU A 27 1.62 1.97 -6.20
C LEU A 27 1.32 1.56 -4.76
N TRP A 28 1.15 2.53 -3.86
CA TRP A 28 0.85 2.27 -2.45
C TRP A 28 -0.51 1.58 -2.27
N ILE A 29 -1.53 2.03 -3.01
CA ILE A 29 -2.85 1.39 -3.03
C ILE A 29 -2.75 -0.06 -3.52
N ALA A 30 -1.99 -0.30 -4.59
CA ALA A 30 -1.79 -1.65 -5.11
C ALA A 30 -1.08 -2.56 -4.11
N VAL A 31 -0.08 -2.05 -3.38
CA VAL A 31 0.60 -2.78 -2.29
C VAL A 31 -0.37 -3.13 -1.17
N CYS A 32 -1.18 -2.17 -0.70
CA CYS A 32 -2.19 -2.42 0.32
C CYS A 32 -3.19 -3.49 -0.12
N LEU A 33 -3.67 -3.43 -1.36
CA LEU A 33 -4.57 -4.43 -1.93
C LEU A 33 -3.90 -5.81 -1.98
N ALA A 34 -2.64 -5.88 -2.41
CA ALA A 34 -1.90 -7.13 -2.45
C ALA A 34 -1.77 -7.77 -1.06
N LEU A 35 -1.49 -6.98 -0.02
CA LEU A 35 -1.43 -7.47 1.36
C LEU A 35 -2.77 -8.03 1.85
N ILE A 36 -3.90 -7.39 1.49
CA ILE A 36 -5.24 -7.89 1.81
C ILE A 36 -5.48 -9.24 1.14
N VAL A 37 -5.18 -9.35 -0.17
CA VAL A 37 -5.34 -10.61 -0.91
C VAL A 37 -4.50 -11.73 -0.30
N VAL A 38 -3.25 -11.42 0.05
CA VAL A 38 -2.33 -12.37 0.72
C VAL A 38 -2.92 -12.86 2.05
N ALA A 39 -3.43 -11.96 2.89
CA ALA A 39 -4.04 -12.31 4.17
C ALA A 39 -5.25 -13.26 3.99
N ILE A 40 -6.11 -12.99 3.00
CA ILE A 40 -7.27 -13.85 2.68
C ILE A 40 -6.82 -15.24 2.24
N VAL A 41 -5.85 -15.34 1.33
CA VAL A 41 -5.36 -16.62 0.81
C VAL A 41 -4.70 -17.45 1.90
N PHE A 42 -3.88 -16.84 2.75
CA PHE A 42 -3.24 -17.54 3.87
C PHE A 42 -4.26 -17.97 4.94
N GLY A 43 -5.25 -17.12 5.25
CA GLY A 43 -6.33 -17.47 6.15
C GLY A 43 -7.12 -18.68 5.67
N TRP A 44 -7.55 -18.66 4.41
CA TRP A 44 -8.29 -19.78 3.82
C TRP A 44 -7.48 -21.09 3.82
N ARG A 45 -6.19 -21.02 3.45
CA ARG A 45 -5.30 -22.19 3.46
C ARG A 45 -5.08 -22.75 4.87
N HIS A 46 -5.00 -21.87 5.88
CA HIS A 46 -4.87 -22.28 7.27
C HIS A 46 -6.12 -23.03 7.76
N GLU A 47 -7.31 -22.48 7.46
CA GLU A 47 -8.58 -23.14 7.81
C GLU A 47 -8.74 -24.48 7.12
N GLU A 48 -8.46 -24.58 5.81
CA GLU A 48 -8.55 -25.84 5.08
C GLU A 48 -7.67 -26.94 5.70
N HIS A 49 -6.46 -26.56 6.13
CA HIS A 49 -5.57 -27.50 6.82
C HIS A 49 -6.15 -27.93 8.17
N ALA A 50 -6.68 -26.99 8.96
CA ALA A 50 -7.32 -27.31 10.24
C ALA A 50 -8.50 -28.27 10.08
N TYR A 51 -9.39 -28.03 9.10
CA TYR A 51 -10.52 -28.92 8.80
C TYR A 51 -10.08 -30.32 8.33
N LYS A 52 -9.03 -30.40 7.51
CA LYS A 52 -8.46 -31.70 7.08
C LYS A 52 -7.84 -32.47 8.24
N ALA A 53 -7.20 -31.77 9.18
CA ALA A 53 -6.59 -32.38 10.36
C ALA A 53 -7.63 -32.94 11.33
N THR A 54 -8.76 -32.25 11.52
CA THR A 54 -9.84 -32.70 12.42
C THR A 54 -10.68 -33.84 11.83
N ARG A 55 -10.87 -33.89 10.50
CA ARG A 55 -11.62 -34.96 9.81
C ARG A 55 -10.93 -36.34 9.84
N LYS A 56 -9.65 -36.41 10.20
CA LYS A 56 -8.88 -37.68 10.25
C LYS A 56 -9.01 -38.44 11.58
N ARG A 57 -9.81 -37.94 12.54
CA ARG A 57 -10.10 -38.64 13.80
C ARG A 57 -11.42 -39.40 13.74
#